data_AF-A0A699S7I2-F1
#
_entry.id   AF-A0A699S7I2-F1
#
_cell.length_a   1.000
_cell.length_b   1.000
_cell.length_c   1.000
_cell.angle_alpha   90.00
_cell.angle_beta   90.00
_cell.angle_gamma   90.00
#
_symmetry.space_group_name_H-M   'P 1'
#
loop_
_entity.id
_entity.type
_entity.pdbx_description
1 polymer ?
#
loop_
_entity_poly.entity_id
_entity_poly.type
_entity_poly.pdbx_seq_one_letter_code
_entity_poly.pdbx_strand_id
1 'polypeptide(L)'
;MVRVRAEGNAAGHNKNQIRCYNCRGVGHFARDCTVRPKRRDAAYLQTQLLITQKEEAGTQLQAEEYDLMAVAADLDEIEEVNANCILMANLQQASSSGTQSDSTPVYDSDGSVE
;
A
#
# COMPACT_ATOMS: atom_id res chain seq x y z
N MET A 1 50.06 -3.76 -35.62
CA MET A 1 48.68 -4.24 -35.85
C MET A 1 48.28 -5.12 -34.68
N VAL A 2 47.41 -4.63 -33.79
CA VAL A 2 46.89 -5.43 -32.66
C VAL A 2 45.73 -6.26 -33.19
N ARG A 3 45.85 -7.60 -33.15
CA ARG A 3 44.74 -8.51 -33.48
C ARG A 3 43.76 -8.52 -32.31
N VAL A 4 42.58 -7.96 -32.51
CA VAL A 4 41.46 -8.14 -31.58
C VAL A 4 40.92 -9.55 -31.79
N ARG A 5 40.94 -10.35 -30.73
CA ARG A 5 40.42 -11.72 -30.71
C ARG A 5 38.90 -11.65 -30.73
N ALA A 6 38.28 -12.12 -31.81
CA ALA A 6 36.82 -12.24 -31.92
C ALA A 6 36.37 -13.53 -31.21
N GLU A 7 35.98 -13.42 -29.95
CA GLU A 7 35.35 -14.52 -29.21
C GLU A 7 33.83 -14.48 -29.48
N GLY A 8 33.39 -15.26 -30.47
CA GLY A 8 31.97 -15.42 -30.79
C GLY A 8 31.33 -16.51 -29.93
N ASN A 9 30.49 -16.12 -28.96
CA ASN A 9 29.51 -17.05 -28.39
C ASN A 9 28.38 -17.23 -29.43
N ALA A 10 28.48 -18.31 -30.22
CA ALA A 10 27.48 -18.68 -31.22
C ALA A 10 26.25 -19.33 -30.56
N ALA A 11 25.49 -18.57 -29.76
CA ALA A 11 24.07 -18.85 -29.60
C ALA A 11 23.40 -18.45 -30.93
N GLY A 12 22.57 -19.31 -31.51
CA GLY A 12 22.03 -19.26 -32.88
C GLY A 12 21.12 -18.06 -33.21
N HIS A 13 21.58 -16.84 -32.94
CA HIS A 13 20.92 -15.59 -33.29
C HIS A 13 21.27 -15.25 -34.74
N ASN A 14 20.26 -15.20 -35.60
CA ASN A 14 20.38 -14.62 -36.92
C ASN A 14 20.84 -13.16 -36.77
N LYS A 15 21.95 -12.78 -37.41
CA LYS A 15 22.52 -11.42 -37.32
C LYS A 15 21.44 -10.36 -37.58
N ASN A 16 20.52 -10.64 -38.51
CA ASN A 16 19.42 -9.76 -38.90
C ASN A 16 18.39 -9.47 -37.77
N GLN A 17 18.32 -10.27 -36.70
CA GLN A 17 17.44 -10.01 -35.54
C GLN A 17 18.18 -9.33 -34.39
N ILE A 18 19.51 -9.31 -34.40
CA ILE A 18 20.30 -8.70 -33.33
C ILE A 18 20.18 -7.17 -33.45
N ARG A 19 19.51 -6.55 -32.47
CA ARG A 19 19.35 -5.09 -32.40
C ARG A 19 20.38 -4.47 -31.46
N CYS A 20 21.10 -3.47 -31.96
CA CYS A 20 22.04 -2.69 -31.18
C CYS A 20 21.31 -1.56 -30.44
N TYR A 21 21.26 -1.60 -29.12
CA TYR A 21 20.61 -0.56 -28.32
C TYR A 21 21.36 0.78 -28.31
N ASN A 22 22.67 0.79 -28.61
CA ASN A 22 23.48 2.00 -28.65
C ASN A 22 23.14 2.90 -29.85
N CYS A 23 23.06 2.33 -31.06
CA CYS A 23 22.83 3.08 -32.30
C CYS A 23 21.48 2.78 -32.97
N ARG A 24 20.68 1.87 -32.40
CA ARG A 24 19.41 1.35 -32.96
C ARG A 24 19.55 0.57 -34.27
N GLY A 25 20.77 0.29 -34.73
CA GLY A 25 21.04 -0.55 -35.89
C GLY A 25 20.75 -2.04 -35.64
N VAL A 26 20.69 -2.82 -36.71
CA VAL A 26 20.55 -4.29 -36.67
C VAL A 26 21.86 -4.97 -37.11
N GLY A 27 22.01 -6.27 -36.93
CA GLY A 27 23.19 -7.00 -37.43
C GLY A 27 24.30 -7.25 -36.41
N HIS A 28 24.30 -6.58 -35.25
CA HIS A 28 25.42 -6.58 -34.31
C HIS A 28 24.99 -6.33 -32.86
N PHE A 29 25.78 -6.83 -31.91
CA PHE A 29 25.59 -6.53 -30.50
C PHE A 29 26.06 -5.12 -30.15
N ALA A 30 25.50 -4.54 -29.10
CA ALA A 30 25.92 -3.22 -28.62
C ALA A 30 27.42 -3.14 -28.24
N ARG A 31 28.02 -4.27 -27.81
CA ARG A 31 29.46 -4.37 -27.48
C ARG A 31 30.38 -4.23 -28.72
N ASP A 32 29.87 -4.61 -29.89
CA ASP A 32 30.59 -4.56 -31.17
C ASP A 32 30.26 -3.29 -31.98
N CYS A 33 29.51 -2.37 -31.38
CA CYS A 33 29.07 -1.16 -32.05
C CYS A 33 30.23 -0.20 -32.25
N THR A 34 30.54 0.11 -33.51
CA THR A 34 31.59 1.06 -33.89
C THR A 34 31.10 2.51 -33.87
N VAL A 35 29.77 2.71 -33.91
CA VAL A 35 29.16 4.03 -33.71
C VAL A 35 29.42 4.44 -32.27
N ARG A 36 29.89 5.68 -32.07
CA ARG A 36 30.08 6.25 -30.74
C ARG A 36 28.80 6.03 -29.93
N PRO A 37 28.85 5.29 -28.80
CA PRO A 37 27.69 5.09 -27.94
C PRO A 37 27.05 6.44 -27.66
N LYS A 38 25.71 6.49 -27.62
CA LYS A 38 24.98 7.73 -27.37
C LYS A 38 25.54 8.35 -26.09
N ARG A 39 26.39 9.38 -26.25
CA ARG A 39 26.92 10.16 -25.13
C ARG A 39 25.68 10.79 -24.53
N ARG A 40 25.33 10.33 -23.33
CA ARG A 40 24.28 10.96 -22.54
C ARG A 40 24.79 12.36 -22.22
N ASP A 41 24.27 13.35 -22.94
CA ASP A 41 24.59 14.74 -22.67
C ASP A 41 23.99 15.16 -21.33
N ALA A 42 24.43 16.31 -20.82
CA ALA A 42 23.96 16.83 -19.54
C ALA A 42 22.43 17.00 -19.53
N ALA A 43 21.84 17.41 -20.66
CA ALA A 43 20.39 17.58 -20.80
C ALA A 43 19.63 16.26 -20.62
N TYR A 44 20.08 15.19 -21.26
CA TYR A 44 19.49 13.86 -21.14
C TYR A 44 19.61 13.31 -19.71
N LEU A 45 20.78 13.46 -19.08
CA LEU A 45 20.97 13.03 -17.68
C LEU A 45 20.08 13.82 -16.72
N GLN A 46 19.98 15.14 -16.93
CA GLN A 46 19.12 16.00 -16.13
C GLN A 46 17.65 15.61 -16.25
N THR A 47 17.16 15.35 -17.47
CA THR A 47 15.79 14.88 -17.68
C THR A 47 15.55 13.53 -17.03
N GLN A 48 16.49 12.58 -17.15
CA GLN A 48 16.33 11.26 -16.56
C GLN A 48 16.24 11.33 -15.03
N LEU A 49 17.08 12.15 -14.38
CA LEU A 49 17.02 12.39 -12.94
C LEU A 49 15.69 12.99 -12.50
N LEU A 50 15.19 13.97 -13.25
CA LEU A 50 13.92 14.62 -12.95
C LEU A 50 12.74 13.64 -13.04
N ILE A 51 12.76 12.75 -14.03
CA ILE A 51 11.75 11.69 -14.18
C ILE A 51 11.82 10.76 -12.97
N THR A 52 13.02 10.27 -12.63
CA THR A 52 13.20 9.36 -11.49
C THR A 52 12.75 9.98 -10.17
N GLN A 53 13.08 11.24 -9.88
CA GLN A 53 12.62 11.91 -8.65
C GLN A 53 11.10 12.02 -8.58
N LYS A 54 10.42 12.27 -9.71
CA LYS A 54 8.96 12.34 -9.76
C LYS A 54 8.31 10.97 -9.55
N GLU A 55 8.89 9.92 -10.13
CA GLU A 55 8.42 8.54 -9.94
C GLU A 55 8.60 8.09 -8.48
N GLU A 56 9.74 8.42 -7.87
CA GLU A 56 10.02 8.14 -6.45
C GLU A 56 9.04 8.89 -5.52
N ALA A 57 8.82 10.19 -5.75
CA ALA A 57 7.85 10.97 -4.99
C ALA A 57 6.42 10.43 -5.16
N GLY A 58 6.03 10.02 -6.37
CA GLY A 58 4.74 9.38 -6.62
C GLY A 58 4.59 8.06 -5.87
N THR A 59 5.65 7.25 -5.81
CA THR A 59 5.67 5.98 -5.07
C THR A 59 5.56 6.21 -3.56
N GLN A 60 6.26 7.23 -3.04
CA GLN A 60 6.18 7.59 -1.62
C GLN A 60 4.78 8.05 -1.23
N LEU A 61 4.16 8.95 -2.01
CA LEU A 61 2.81 9.41 -1.76
C LEU A 61 1.80 8.26 -1.77
N GLN A 62 1.97 7.30 -2.69
CA GLN A 62 1.08 6.15 -2.79
C GLN A 62 1.23 5.18 -1.61
N ALA A 63 2.44 5.03 -1.05
CA ALA A 63 2.66 4.27 0.18
C ALA A 63 1.98 4.94 1.38
N GLU A 64 2.14 6.26 1.52
CA GLU A 64 1.50 7.02 2.61
C GLU A 64 -0.04 6.97 2.52
N GLU A 65 -0.60 7.05 1.30
CA GLU A 65 -2.04 6.89 1.07
C GLU A 65 -2.52 5.49 1.51
N TYR A 66 -1.78 4.44 1.16
CA TYR A 66 -2.10 3.07 1.56
C TYR A 66 -2.06 2.89 3.08
N ASP A 67 -1.04 3.45 3.75
CA ASP A 67 -0.92 3.40 5.21
C ASP A 67 -2.07 4.17 5.89
N LEU A 68 -2.44 5.35 5.38
CA LEU A 68 -3.58 6.11 5.89
C LEU A 68 -4.92 5.35 5.72
N MET A 69 -5.10 4.69 4.59
CA MET A 69 -6.28 3.85 4.32
C MET A 69 -6.35 2.65 5.29
N ALA A 70 -5.21 2.03 5.61
CA ALA A 70 -5.16 0.97 6.61
C ALA A 70 -5.54 1.47 8.01
N VAL A 71 -4.99 2.63 8.43
CA VAL A 71 -5.34 3.25 9.71
C VAL A 71 -6.82 3.63 9.78
N ALA A 72 -7.39 4.13 8.67
CA ALA A 72 -8.82 4.44 8.62
C ALA A 72 -9.70 3.19 8.77
N ALA A 73 -9.32 2.06 8.16
CA ALA A 73 -10.03 0.79 8.31
C ALA A 73 -10.01 0.28 9.75
N ASP A 74 -8.87 0.40 10.44
CA ASP A 74 -8.76 0.03 11.86
C ASP A 74 -9.62 0.94 12.76
N LEU A 75 -9.76 2.23 12.43
CA LEU A 75 -10.62 3.16 13.17
C LEU A 75 -12.11 2.81 13.06
N ASP A 76 -12.57 2.41 11.87
CA ASP A 76 -13.95 1.97 11.65
C ASP A 76 -14.30 0.73 12.51
N GLU A 77 -13.36 -0.23 12.63
CA GLU A 77 -13.52 -1.41 13.49
C GLU A 77 -13.63 -1.01 14.99
N ILE A 78 -12.81 -0.04 15.43
CA ILE A 78 -12.87 0.47 16.80
C ILE A 78 -14.19 1.19 17.09
N GLU A 79 -14.71 1.99 16.15
CA GLU A 79 -16.00 2.66 16.31
C GLU A 79 -17.16 1.66 16.44
N GLU A 80 -17.15 0.59 15.63
CA GLU A 80 -18.15 -0.48 15.71
C GLU A 80 -18.10 -1.20 17.07
N VAL A 81 -16.90 -1.55 17.53
CA VAL A 81 -16.71 -2.18 18.85
C VAL A 81 -17.20 -1.26 19.97
N ASN A 82 -16.95 0.05 19.86
CA ASN A 82 -17.41 1.04 20.82
C ASN A 82 -18.95 1.14 20.85
N ALA A 83 -19.61 1.21 19.69
CA ALA A 83 -21.07 1.23 19.58
C ALA A 83 -21.70 -0.03 20.18
N ASN A 84 -21.13 -1.21 19.91
CA ASN A 84 -21.56 -2.48 20.48
C ASN A 84 -21.40 -2.52 22.00
N CYS A 85 -20.30 -1.98 22.54
CA CYS A 85 -20.07 -1.88 23.98
C CYS A 85 -21.15 -1.02 24.68
N ILE A 86 -21.49 0.13 24.09
CA ILE A 86 -22.55 1.02 24.59
C ILE A 86 -23.91 0.30 24.58
N LEU A 87 -24.24 -0.41 23.50
CA LEU A 87 -25.49 -1.17 23.40
C LEU A 87 -25.60 -2.26 24.48
N MET A 88 -24.51 -3.00 24.72
CA MET A 88 -24.47 -4.03 25.77
C MET A 88 -24.67 -3.43 27.16
N ALA A 89 -24.06 -2.28 27.45
CA ALA A 89 -24.24 -1.58 28.73
C ALA A 89 -25.69 -1.16 28.94
N ASN A 90 -26.34 -0.60 27.92
CA ASN A 90 -27.75 -0.21 27.98
C ASN A 90 -28.68 -1.41 28.23
N LEU A 91 -28.42 -2.55 27.58
CA LEU A 91 -29.20 -3.77 27.77
C LEU A 91 -29.03 -4.35 29.19
N GLN A 92 -27.81 -4.34 29.72
CA GLN A 92 -27.54 -4.75 31.10
C GLN A 92 -28.22 -3.83 32.12
N GLN A 93 -28.18 -2.51 31.91
CA GLN A 93 -28.88 -1.55 32.76
C GLN A 93 -30.40 -1.78 32.76
N ALA A 94 -31.00 -1.95 31.58
CA ALA A 94 -32.43 -2.25 31.45
C ALA A 94 -32.81 -3.57 32.15
N SER A 95 -31.94 -4.58 32.10
CA SER A 95 -32.14 -5.86 32.79
C SER A 95 -32.04 -5.73 34.32
N SER A 96 -31.15 -4.88 34.84
CA SER A 96 -31.05 -4.60 36.28
C SER A 96 -32.15 -3.69 36.83
N SER A 97 -32.74 -2.86 35.98
CA SER A 97 -33.87 -1.98 36.32
C SER A 97 -35.18 -2.76 36.53
N GLY A 98 -35.23 -4.04 36.16
CA GLY A 98 -36.42 -4.90 36.24
C GLY A 98 -36.63 -5.63 37.57
N THR A 99 -35.83 -5.39 38.61
CA THR A 99 -35.92 -6.16 39.88
C THR A 99 -36.21 -5.32 41.13
N GLN A 100 -36.63 -4.06 41.00
CA GLN A 100 -36.98 -3.26 42.19
C GLN A 100 -38.05 -2.20 41.92
N SER A 101 -39.26 -2.60 41.55
CA SER A 101 -40.42 -1.70 41.70
C SER A 101 -41.76 -2.44 41.72
N ASP A 102 -41.88 -3.56 42.44
CA ASP A 102 -43.21 -4.00 42.90
C ASP A 102 -43.09 -4.90 44.14
N SER A 103 -42.86 -4.30 45.29
CA SER A 103 -43.14 -4.90 46.59
C SER A 103 -43.23 -3.77 47.60
N THR A 104 -44.31 -3.01 47.52
CA THR A 104 -44.87 -2.34 48.70
C THR A 104 -45.47 -3.44 49.59
N PRO A 105 -44.92 -3.74 50.78
CA PRO A 105 -45.68 -4.52 51.75
C PRO A 105 -46.69 -3.55 52.37
N VAL A 106 -47.86 -3.44 51.74
CA VAL A 106 -49.05 -2.87 52.37
C VAL A 106 -49.62 -3.96 53.28
N TYR A 107 -49.46 -3.82 54.59
CA TYR A 107 -50.42 -4.39 55.53
C TYR A 107 -50.77 -3.33 56.56
N ASP A 108 -51.97 -2.79 56.39
CA ASP A 108 -52.69 -2.04 57.40
C ASP A 108 -53.19 -3.07 58.42
N SER A 109 -52.88 -2.86 59.69
CA SER A 109 -53.51 -3.61 60.77
C SER A 109 -53.68 -2.71 61.97
N ASP A 110 -54.77 -1.95 61.88
CA ASP A 110 -55.48 -1.40 63.01
C ASP A 110 -55.75 -2.49 64.06
N GLY A 111 -54.89 -2.53 65.07
CA GLY A 111 -55.09 -3.24 66.33
C GLY A 111 -55.87 -2.37 67.29
N SER A 112 -57.18 -2.55 67.26
CA SER A 112 -58.21 -2.12 68.21
C SER A 112 -57.83 -2.02 69.70
N VAL A 113 -58.39 -0.97 70.33
CA VAL A 113 -58.87 -0.80 71.74
C VAL A 113 -58.32 -1.72 72.85
N GLU A 114 -57.65 -1.11 73.83
CA GLU A 114 -58.16 -0.78 75.19
C GLU A 114 -57.26 0.25 75.88
#